data_AF-B9U3G2-F1
#
_entry.id   AF-B9U3G2-F1
#
_cell.length_a   1.000
_cell.length_b   1.000
_cell.length_c   1.000
_cell.angle_alpha   90.00
_cell.angle_beta   90.00
_cell.angle_gamma   90.00
#
_symmetry.space_group_name_H-M   'P 1'
#
loop_
_entity.id
_entity.type
_entity.pdbx_description
1 polymer ?
#
loop_
_entity_poly.entity_id
_entity_poly.type
_entity_poly.pdbx_seq_one_letter_code
_entity_poly.pdbx_strand_id
1 'polypeptide(L)'
;ISPRWEVGFATSDGTFQQVSFANSISTIKGGTHVNYISDQLAKNLIAAITKKNKGATVKPAQIKNHMWIFVNALIENPTFDGQTKETLTLPASKFGSRPTLSEEFMKKVQKSSIIDQVLNWAKFKADQQIKKTDGSKRTRLTGMAKLSDANNAGTKHAEKCTLILTEGDSAKSLAVAGLAVVGRDNFGVFPLRGKLLNVREARHDQIMKNEEIQNIKKIMGLQHNKEYSNVSSPRYGRLMIMTDQDHDGSHIKGLLINFLDHFYPSLHKIPEFLVEFVTPIVRVTKGSQRKNFFTIPEYEQWIESTPDSKKWTAKYYKGLGTSSDADAREYFSKMSKHMIPFATMEDEERPLIDLAFSKKKADDRKDWLRQFKPGTYLDHNLEEIPYTDFINKELILFSMADNIRSIPSVADGLKPGQRKVIWGCFKRNLKKEIKVAQLVGYISEHAAYHHGEASLAATIINLAQNYVGSNNINLLMPNGQYGTRDQGGKDHASPRYIFTEVSPLTRMICHPEDDPLLKRQTDDNLLVEPEWYMPILPLVLVNGADGIGTGW
;
A
#
# COMPACT_ATOMS: atom_id res chain seq x y z
N ILE A 1 -15.00 47.18 9.16
CA ILE A 1 -14.96 46.64 7.77
C ILE A 1 -15.28 47.75 6.79
N SER A 2 -16.38 48.46 6.99
CA SER A 2 -16.69 49.73 6.34
C SER A 2 -17.69 50.50 7.22
N PRO A 3 -18.04 51.77 6.91
CA PRO A 3 -19.04 52.50 7.68
C PRO A 3 -20.43 51.84 7.72
N ARG A 4 -20.70 50.89 6.82
CA ARG A 4 -21.96 50.16 6.72
C ARG A 4 -21.92 48.75 7.34
N TRP A 5 -20.76 48.30 7.83
CA TRP A 5 -20.58 46.91 8.27
C TRP A 5 -19.67 46.78 9.48
N GLU A 6 -20.23 46.17 10.52
CA GLU A 6 -19.54 45.76 11.74
C GLU A 6 -19.72 44.25 11.92
N VAL A 7 -18.62 43.56 12.22
CA VAL A 7 -18.62 42.11 12.40
C VAL A 7 -17.83 41.74 13.65
N GLY A 8 -18.44 40.95 14.50
CA GLY A 8 -17.82 40.27 15.63
C GLY A 8 -17.75 38.77 15.38
N PHE A 9 -16.78 38.11 16.02
CA PHE A 9 -16.59 36.67 15.94
C PHE A 9 -16.26 36.11 17.32
N ALA A 10 -16.91 35.01 17.66
CA ALA A 10 -16.57 34.13 18.76
C ALA A 10 -16.66 32.67 18.29
N THR A 11 -16.08 31.76 19.07
CA THR A 11 -16.22 30.31 18.83
C THR A 11 -17.49 29.78 19.46
N SER A 12 -18.13 28.81 18.81
CA SER A 12 -19.28 28.08 19.36
C SER A 12 -18.97 26.59 19.53
N ASP A 13 -19.71 25.95 20.43
CA ASP A 13 -19.55 24.52 20.74
C ASP A 13 -20.37 23.64 19.79
N GLY A 14 -20.04 23.68 18.50
CA GLY A 14 -20.55 22.73 17.50
C GLY A 14 -21.98 22.98 16.99
N THR A 15 -22.56 24.13 17.32
CA THR A 15 -23.75 24.68 16.66
C THR A 15 -23.47 26.09 16.13
N PHE A 16 -23.89 26.40 14.90
CA PHE A 16 -23.72 27.75 14.35
C PHE A 16 -24.63 28.71 15.11
N GLN A 17 -24.04 29.78 15.63
CA GLN A 17 -24.76 30.83 16.34
C GLN A 17 -24.60 32.16 15.62
N GLN A 18 -25.64 32.97 15.62
CA GLN A 18 -25.62 34.27 14.97
C GLN A 18 -26.46 35.28 15.73
N VAL A 19 -25.98 36.52 15.80
CA VAL A 19 -26.74 37.68 16.24
C VAL A 19 -26.56 38.74 15.16
N SER A 20 -27.63 39.12 14.48
CA SER A 20 -27.51 40.05 13.36
C SER A 20 -28.59 41.10 13.29
N PHE A 21 -28.20 42.26 12.76
CA PHE A 21 -29.04 43.42 12.54
C PHE A 21 -28.86 43.91 11.10
N ALA A 22 -29.96 44.16 10.41
CA ALA A 22 -29.99 44.82 9.11
C ALA A 22 -30.81 46.10 9.21
N ASN A 23 -30.17 47.27 9.09
CA ASN A 23 -30.80 48.58 9.29
C ASN A 23 -31.51 48.70 10.66
N SER A 24 -30.85 48.28 11.73
CA SER A 24 -31.38 48.23 13.10
C SER A 24 -32.56 47.27 13.32
N ILE A 25 -32.89 46.43 12.33
CA ILE A 25 -33.88 45.36 12.46
C ILE A 25 -33.18 44.08 12.88
N SER A 26 -33.65 43.45 13.96
CA SER A 26 -33.10 42.18 14.45
C SER A 26 -33.47 41.03 13.51
N THR A 27 -32.50 40.53 12.76
CA THR A 27 -32.67 39.38 11.87
C THR A 27 -32.36 38.08 12.61
N ILE A 28 -33.28 37.67 13.50
CA ILE A 28 -33.10 36.53 14.41
C ILE A 28 -32.88 35.19 13.70
N LYS A 29 -33.38 35.03 12.48
CA LYS A 29 -33.15 33.84 11.63
C LYS A 29 -31.96 34.01 10.67
N GLY A 30 -31.30 35.16 10.71
CA GLY A 30 -30.14 35.49 9.89
C GLY A 30 -30.54 35.92 8.48
N GLY A 31 -29.89 35.35 7.46
CA GLY A 31 -30.18 35.67 6.07
C GLY A 31 -28.95 35.77 5.19
N THR A 32 -29.11 36.40 4.03
CA THR A 32 -28.07 36.52 3.01
C THR A 32 -26.84 37.28 3.51
N HIS A 33 -26.99 38.29 4.36
CA HIS A 33 -25.87 39.06 4.95
C HIS A 33 -25.02 38.21 5.91
N VAL A 34 -25.67 37.42 6.76
CA VAL A 34 -25.02 36.48 7.69
C VAL A 34 -24.29 35.38 6.90
N ASN A 35 -24.93 34.83 5.87
CA ASN A 35 -24.33 33.83 4.99
C ASN A 35 -23.09 34.39 4.27
N TYR A 36 -23.19 35.61 3.73
CA TYR A 36 -22.08 36.26 3.04
C TYR A 36 -20.82 36.42 3.91
N ILE A 37 -20.97 36.80 5.18
CA ILE A 37 -19.84 36.92 6.12
C ILE A 37 -19.32 35.54 6.56
N SER A 38 -20.23 34.62 6.94
CA SER A 38 -19.83 33.27 7.37
C SER A 38 -19.12 32.47 6.27
N ASP A 39 -19.51 32.65 5.01
CA ASP A 39 -18.87 31.99 3.85
C ASP A 39 -17.43 32.48 3.63
N GLN A 40 -17.19 33.78 3.79
CA GLN A 40 -15.83 34.34 3.70
C GLN A 40 -14.92 33.75 4.79
N LEU A 41 -15.39 33.72 6.04
CA LEU A 41 -14.67 33.15 7.17
C LEU A 41 -14.42 31.65 6.99
N ALA A 42 -15.44 30.88 6.62
CA ALA A 42 -15.30 29.44 6.39
C ALA A 42 -14.29 29.14 5.27
N LYS A 43 -14.32 29.88 4.16
CA LYS A 43 -13.35 29.72 3.05
C LYS A 43 -11.92 29.98 3.50
N ASN A 44 -11.70 31.03 4.30
CA ASN A 44 -10.38 31.35 4.84
C ASN A 44 -9.89 30.29 5.84
N LEU A 45 -10.78 29.83 6.73
CA LEU A 45 -10.47 28.79 7.71
C LEU A 45 -10.18 27.43 7.09
N ILE A 46 -10.85 27.06 5.99
CA ILE A 46 -10.52 25.83 5.23
C ILE A 46 -9.06 25.84 4.81
N ALA A 47 -8.59 26.93 4.22
CA ALA A 47 -7.20 27.05 3.77
C ALA A 47 -6.21 26.89 4.94
N ALA A 48 -6.52 27.49 6.09
CA ALA A 48 -5.71 27.37 7.30
C ALA A 48 -5.72 25.94 7.89
N ILE A 49 -6.89 25.30 7.95
CA ILE A 49 -7.06 23.91 8.42
C ILE A 49 -6.30 22.95 7.51
N THR A 50 -6.44 23.05 6.20
CA THR A 50 -5.72 22.20 5.23
C THR A 50 -4.22 22.41 5.31
N LYS A 51 -3.74 23.63 5.60
CA LYS A 51 -2.32 23.91 5.84
C LYS A 51 -1.81 23.24 7.12
N LYS A 52 -2.59 23.26 8.21
CA LYS A 52 -2.22 22.64 9.50
C LYS A 52 -2.33 21.12 9.48
N ASN A 53 -3.36 20.58 8.83
CA ASN A 53 -3.58 19.14 8.66
C ASN A 53 -4.15 18.82 7.27
N LYS A 54 -3.27 18.44 6.34
CA LYS A 54 -3.63 18.07 4.96
C LYS A 54 -4.61 16.88 4.88
N GLY A 55 -4.71 16.06 5.92
CA GLY A 55 -5.62 14.90 5.98
C GLY A 55 -7.02 15.20 6.52
N ALA A 56 -7.25 16.39 7.10
CA ALA A 56 -8.54 16.78 7.63
C ALA A 56 -9.47 17.29 6.51
N THR A 57 -10.30 16.41 5.96
CA THR A 57 -11.32 16.78 4.96
C THR A 57 -12.55 17.36 5.64
N VAL A 58 -12.59 18.68 5.84
CA VAL A 58 -13.71 19.38 6.48
C VAL A 58 -14.45 20.25 5.46
N LYS A 59 -15.79 20.22 5.49
CA LYS A 59 -16.66 21.02 4.61
C LYS A 59 -16.95 22.40 5.22
N PRO A 60 -17.22 23.45 4.42
CA PRO A 60 -17.56 24.79 4.92
C PRO A 60 -18.69 24.78 5.96
N ALA A 61 -19.75 24.01 5.71
CA ALA A 61 -20.88 23.88 6.64
C ALA A 61 -20.47 23.33 8.01
N GLN A 62 -19.47 22.43 8.07
CA GLN A 62 -18.98 21.87 9.32
C GLN A 62 -18.18 22.92 10.11
N ILE A 63 -17.40 23.76 9.43
CA ILE A 63 -16.68 24.87 10.07
C ILE A 63 -17.66 25.90 10.61
N LYS A 64 -18.70 26.24 9.83
CA LYS A 64 -19.75 27.16 10.27
C LYS A 64 -20.40 26.72 11.58
N ASN A 65 -20.58 25.43 11.79
CA ASN A 65 -21.14 24.94 13.06
C ASN A 65 -20.28 25.27 14.29
N HIS A 66 -19.03 25.70 14.15
CA HIS A 66 -18.17 26.13 15.26
C HIS A 66 -18.02 27.66 15.35
N MET A 67 -18.85 28.41 14.61
CA MET A 67 -18.80 29.85 14.57
C MET A 67 -19.97 30.46 15.34
N TRP A 68 -19.67 31.50 16.10
CA TRP A 68 -20.65 32.46 16.59
C TRP A 68 -20.35 33.82 15.98
N ILE A 69 -21.23 34.30 15.09
CA ILE A 69 -21.00 35.56 14.39
C ILE A 69 -21.98 36.65 14.81
N PHE A 70 -21.46 37.86 14.91
CA PHE A 70 -22.21 39.07 15.18
C PHE A 70 -22.13 39.95 13.95
N VAL A 71 -23.26 40.36 13.36
CA VAL A 71 -23.26 41.12 12.09
C VAL A 71 -24.21 42.31 12.22
N ASN A 72 -23.68 43.52 12.18
CA ASN A 72 -24.49 44.72 12.03
C ASN A 72 -24.24 45.33 10.64
N ALA A 73 -25.29 45.49 9.85
CA ALA A 73 -25.19 45.88 8.45
C ALA A 73 -26.21 46.95 8.07
N LEU A 74 -25.77 47.91 7.25
CA LEU A 74 -26.63 48.89 6.60
C LEU A 74 -26.81 48.51 5.11
N ILE A 75 -28.02 48.06 4.76
CA ILE A 75 -28.36 47.48 3.46
C ILE A 75 -29.28 48.43 2.69
N GLU A 76 -28.96 48.68 1.42
CA GLU A 76 -29.81 49.45 0.53
C GLU A 76 -31.03 48.63 0.09
N ASN A 77 -32.24 49.21 0.25
CA ASN A 77 -33.51 48.60 -0.15
C ASN A 77 -33.65 47.11 0.26
N PRO A 78 -33.55 46.79 1.57
CA PRO A 78 -33.54 45.41 2.04
C PRO A 78 -34.88 44.71 1.76
N THR A 79 -34.80 43.44 1.34
CA THR A 79 -35.95 42.55 1.22
C THR A 79 -35.87 41.45 2.26
N PHE A 80 -37.01 41.09 2.84
CA PHE A 80 -37.12 40.08 3.90
C PHE A 80 -38.08 38.96 3.49
N ASP A 81 -38.11 37.89 4.29
CA ASP A 81 -38.99 36.72 4.12
C ASP A 81 -40.47 37.02 4.38
N GLY A 82 -40.76 37.99 5.25
CA GLY A 82 -42.12 38.43 5.54
C GLY A 82 -42.16 39.70 6.39
N GLN A 83 -43.34 40.00 6.92
CA GLN A 83 -43.60 41.24 7.67
C GLN A 83 -42.82 41.31 9.00
N THR A 84 -42.54 40.18 9.63
CA THR A 84 -41.74 40.13 10.87
C THR A 84 -40.26 40.41 10.63
N LYS A 85 -39.80 40.38 9.36
CA LYS A 85 -38.45 40.74 8.93
C LYS A 85 -37.34 39.97 9.66
N GLU A 86 -37.59 38.69 9.95
CA GLU A 86 -36.68 37.84 10.72
C GLU A 86 -35.50 37.34 9.88
N THR A 87 -35.67 37.26 8.55
CA THR A 87 -34.65 36.77 7.61
C THR A 87 -34.43 37.74 6.45
N LEU A 88 -33.19 38.21 6.24
CA LEU A 88 -32.85 38.99 5.06
C LEU A 88 -32.72 38.07 3.83
N THR A 89 -33.43 38.38 2.74
CA THR A 89 -33.44 37.59 1.49
C THR A 89 -32.73 38.28 0.33
N LEU A 90 -32.39 39.57 0.46
CA LEU A 90 -31.79 40.34 -0.62
C LEU A 90 -30.46 39.72 -1.07
N PRO A 91 -30.24 39.46 -2.37
CA PRO A 91 -28.97 38.90 -2.84
C PRO A 91 -27.77 39.81 -2.55
N ALA A 92 -26.61 39.22 -2.24
CA ALA A 92 -25.42 39.97 -1.83
C ALA A 92 -24.89 40.97 -2.88
N SER A 93 -25.19 40.73 -4.17
CA SER A 93 -24.85 41.66 -5.26
C SER A 93 -25.61 42.99 -5.19
N LYS A 94 -26.72 43.05 -4.43
CA LYS A 94 -27.62 44.21 -4.32
C LYS A 94 -27.54 44.92 -2.97
N PHE A 95 -26.61 44.57 -2.09
CA PHE A 95 -26.48 45.20 -0.77
C PHE A 95 -26.14 46.71 -0.79
N GLY A 96 -25.80 47.27 -1.95
CA GLY A 96 -25.29 48.64 -2.07
C GLY A 96 -23.87 48.81 -1.51
N SER A 97 -23.23 47.71 -1.07
CA SER A 97 -21.87 47.68 -0.56
C SER A 97 -21.33 46.24 -0.63
N ARG A 98 -19.99 46.08 -0.62
CA ARG A 98 -19.33 44.76 -0.66
C ARG A 98 -18.40 44.62 0.55
N PRO A 99 -18.86 44.07 1.68
CA PRO A 99 -18.01 43.94 2.85
C PRO A 99 -16.95 42.84 2.61
N THR A 100 -15.68 43.24 2.60
CA THR A 100 -14.54 42.31 2.59
C THR A 100 -13.89 42.33 3.97
N LEU A 101 -13.78 41.17 4.60
CA LEU A 101 -13.10 41.05 5.90
C LEU A 101 -11.61 41.37 5.74
N SER A 102 -11.07 42.20 6.63
CA SER A 102 -9.65 42.56 6.58
C SER A 102 -8.76 41.35 6.89
N GLU A 103 -7.55 41.34 6.33
CA GLU A 103 -6.58 40.27 6.61
C GLU A 103 -6.23 40.18 8.10
N GLU A 104 -6.16 41.31 8.80
CA GLU A 104 -5.88 41.34 10.24
C GLU A 104 -6.99 40.63 11.04
N PHE A 105 -8.25 40.86 10.69
CA PHE A 105 -9.38 40.19 11.32
C PHE A 105 -9.35 38.68 11.05
N MET A 106 -9.13 38.28 9.80
CA MET A 106 -8.97 36.87 9.42
C MET A 106 -7.84 36.20 10.20
N LYS A 107 -6.69 36.87 10.37
CA LYS A 107 -5.56 36.37 11.17
C LYS A 107 -5.93 36.22 12.65
N LYS A 108 -6.69 37.14 13.24
CA LYS A 108 -7.19 37.03 14.62
C LYS A 108 -8.12 35.82 14.78
N VAL A 109 -9.03 35.61 13.82
CA VAL A 109 -9.92 34.42 13.81
C VAL A 109 -9.12 33.13 13.69
N GLN A 110 -8.11 33.07 12.82
CA GLN A 110 -7.23 31.89 12.70
C GLN A 110 -6.45 31.57 13.99
N LYS A 111 -6.08 32.60 14.77
CA LYS A 111 -5.41 32.44 16.06
C LYS A 111 -6.34 32.04 17.21
N SER A 112 -7.66 32.09 17.00
CA SER A 112 -8.63 31.58 17.98
C SER A 112 -8.62 30.05 18.05
N SER A 113 -9.34 29.50 19.02
CA SER A 113 -9.47 28.04 19.21
C SER A 113 -10.27 27.33 18.10
N ILE A 114 -10.88 28.04 17.14
CA ILE A 114 -11.76 27.43 16.14
C ILE A 114 -11.07 26.34 15.31
N ILE A 115 -9.81 26.54 14.92
CA ILE A 115 -9.07 25.57 14.10
C ILE A 115 -8.90 24.26 14.89
N ASP A 116 -8.51 24.36 16.16
CA ASP A 116 -8.30 23.19 17.01
C ASP A 116 -9.62 22.50 17.37
N GLN A 117 -10.69 23.27 17.63
CA GLN A 117 -12.04 22.73 17.85
C GLN A 117 -12.55 21.94 16.64
N VAL A 118 -12.43 22.50 15.43
CA VAL A 118 -12.85 21.83 14.19
C VAL A 118 -12.02 20.56 13.94
N LEU A 119 -10.71 20.62 14.15
CA LEU A 119 -9.83 19.46 13.99
C LEU A 119 -10.15 18.35 15.01
N ASN A 120 -10.39 18.71 16.27
CA ASN A 120 -10.78 17.77 17.31
C ASN A 120 -12.15 17.15 17.03
N TRP A 121 -13.12 17.95 16.57
CA TRP A 121 -14.43 17.44 16.13
C TRP A 121 -14.31 16.47 14.96
N ALA A 122 -13.50 16.83 13.94
CA ALA A 122 -13.28 15.98 12.77
C ALA A 122 -12.63 14.65 13.17
N LYS A 123 -11.62 14.69 14.05
CA LYS A 123 -10.98 13.50 14.61
C LYS A 123 -11.98 12.65 15.40
N PHE A 124 -12.75 13.27 16.29
CA PHE A 124 -13.77 12.57 17.08
C PHE A 124 -14.83 11.90 16.21
N LYS A 125 -15.30 12.56 15.14
CA LYS A 125 -16.24 11.97 14.18
C LYS A 125 -15.63 10.82 13.41
N ALA A 126 -14.38 10.94 13.00
CA ALA A 126 -13.64 9.84 12.37
C ALA A 126 -13.53 8.65 13.33
N ASP A 127 -13.08 8.87 14.57
CA ASP A 127 -12.98 7.82 15.60
C ASP A 127 -14.33 7.14 15.86
N GLN A 128 -15.43 7.91 15.93
CA GLN A 128 -16.78 7.33 16.06
C GLN A 128 -17.16 6.42 14.88
N GLN A 129 -16.75 6.78 13.65
CA GLN A 129 -17.05 5.96 12.48
C GLN A 129 -16.19 4.70 12.42
N ILE A 130 -14.89 4.77 12.75
CA ILE A 130 -14.04 3.59 12.84
C ILE A 130 -14.56 2.65 13.95
N LYS A 131 -15.01 3.18 15.09
CA LYS A 131 -15.61 2.37 16.16
C LYS A 131 -16.83 1.56 15.69
N LYS A 132 -17.61 2.06 14.73
CA LYS A 132 -18.75 1.30 14.15
C LYS A 132 -18.31 0.06 13.37
N THR A 133 -17.03 -0.01 12.99
CA THR A 133 -16.45 -1.16 12.28
C THR A 133 -15.71 -2.12 13.19
N ASP A 134 -15.70 -1.86 14.49
CA ASP A 134 -15.00 -2.71 15.44
C ASP A 134 -15.53 -4.15 15.41
N GLY A 135 -14.61 -5.07 15.58
CA GLY A 135 -14.94 -6.44 15.89
C GLY A 135 -15.44 -6.55 17.33
N SER A 136 -16.08 -7.67 17.63
CA SER A 136 -16.38 -8.06 19.01
C SER A 136 -16.09 -9.53 19.19
N LYS A 137 -15.81 -9.94 20.43
CA LYS A 137 -15.61 -11.34 20.78
C LYS A 137 -16.94 -12.09 20.68
N ARG A 138 -17.25 -12.55 19.47
CA ARG A 138 -18.42 -13.38 19.15
C ARG A 138 -17.93 -14.78 18.80
N THR A 139 -18.71 -15.79 19.14
CA THR A 139 -18.36 -17.18 18.84
C THR A 139 -18.46 -17.50 17.36
N ARG A 140 -19.41 -16.90 16.64
CA ARG A 140 -19.59 -17.10 15.20
C ARG A 140 -19.66 -15.78 14.44
N LEU A 141 -19.10 -15.78 13.24
CA LEU A 141 -19.17 -14.69 12.29
C LEU A 141 -19.96 -15.14 11.06
N THR A 142 -20.91 -14.31 10.60
CA THR A 142 -21.72 -14.56 9.41
C THR A 142 -21.27 -13.65 8.26
N GLY A 143 -21.48 -14.09 7.01
CA GLY A 143 -21.20 -13.27 5.82
C GLY A 143 -19.73 -13.19 5.39
N MET A 144 -18.83 -14.01 5.95
CA MET A 144 -17.42 -14.08 5.53
C MET A 144 -17.08 -15.41 4.85
N ALA A 145 -17.46 -15.55 3.58
CA ALA A 145 -17.30 -16.79 2.82
C ALA A 145 -15.84 -17.29 2.70
N LYS A 146 -14.86 -16.38 2.73
CA LYS A 146 -13.44 -16.75 2.61
C LYS A 146 -12.80 -17.21 3.93
N LEU A 147 -13.43 -16.94 5.07
CA LEU A 147 -12.90 -17.34 6.38
C LEU A 147 -13.15 -18.83 6.63
N SER A 148 -12.08 -19.57 6.90
CA SER A 148 -12.17 -20.87 7.58
C SER A 148 -11.96 -20.62 9.07
N ASP A 149 -13.04 -20.45 9.83
CA ASP A 149 -12.98 -20.06 11.24
C ASP A 149 -12.61 -21.26 12.13
N ALA A 150 -11.82 -21.03 13.19
CA ALA A 150 -11.51 -22.08 14.16
C ALA A 150 -12.75 -22.39 15.02
N ASN A 151 -12.97 -23.66 15.39
CA ASN A 151 -14.16 -24.02 16.19
C ASN A 151 -14.19 -23.32 17.55
N ASN A 152 -13.02 -23.06 18.14
CA ASN A 152 -12.87 -22.39 19.43
C ASN A 152 -12.72 -20.86 19.33
N ALA A 153 -12.75 -20.27 18.13
CA ALA A 153 -12.56 -18.84 17.94
C ALA A 153 -13.64 -18.01 18.66
N GLY A 154 -13.21 -17.05 19.49
CA GLY A 154 -14.10 -16.21 20.28
C GLY A 154 -14.75 -16.90 21.50
N THR A 155 -14.42 -18.16 21.78
CA THR A 155 -14.89 -18.89 22.96
C THR A 155 -14.00 -18.64 24.19
N LYS A 156 -14.18 -19.42 25.27
CA LYS A 156 -13.26 -19.47 26.41
C LYS A 156 -11.85 -19.97 26.04
N HIS A 157 -11.72 -20.70 24.93
CA HIS A 157 -10.43 -21.22 24.43
C HIS A 157 -9.79 -20.34 23.35
N ALA A 158 -10.31 -19.11 23.16
CA ALA A 158 -9.81 -18.17 22.16
C ALA A 158 -8.30 -17.89 22.27
N GLU A 159 -7.75 -17.87 23.49
CA GLU A 159 -6.32 -17.66 23.75
C GLU A 159 -5.41 -18.73 23.10
N LYS A 160 -5.94 -19.94 22.88
CA LYS A 160 -5.22 -21.04 22.23
C LYS A 160 -5.35 -21.01 20.71
N CYS A 161 -6.27 -20.18 20.20
CA CYS A 161 -6.58 -20.12 18.79
C CYS A 161 -5.58 -19.23 18.05
N THR A 162 -5.15 -19.66 16.87
CA THR A 162 -4.29 -18.92 15.95
C THR A 162 -5.05 -18.63 14.66
N LEU A 163 -5.09 -17.35 14.25
CA LEU A 163 -5.58 -16.97 12.93
C LEU A 163 -4.40 -16.90 11.95
N ILE A 164 -4.45 -17.68 10.88
CA ILE A 164 -3.45 -17.66 9.81
C ILE A 164 -3.94 -16.71 8.71
N LEU A 165 -3.22 -15.60 8.51
CA LEU A 165 -3.41 -14.72 7.36
C LEU A 165 -2.52 -15.18 6.21
N THR A 166 -3.13 -15.47 5.07
CA THR A 166 -2.44 -16.07 3.91
C THR A 166 -2.35 -15.10 2.74
N GLU A 167 -1.24 -15.15 2.00
CA GLU A 167 -1.09 -14.41 0.75
C GLU A 167 -1.89 -15.07 -0.38
N GLY A 168 -3.12 -14.59 -0.59
CA GLY A 168 -4.01 -15.09 -1.62
C GLY A 168 -4.59 -16.48 -1.35
N ASP A 169 -5.39 -16.97 -2.31
CA ASP A 169 -6.11 -18.25 -2.18
C ASP A 169 -5.18 -19.47 -2.38
N SER A 170 -4.02 -19.29 -3.01
CA SER A 170 -2.99 -20.34 -3.16
C SER A 170 -2.40 -20.74 -1.81
N ALA A 171 -1.88 -19.76 -1.05
CA ALA A 171 -1.37 -19.99 0.30
C ALA A 171 -2.46 -20.51 1.26
N LYS A 172 -3.70 -20.03 1.12
CA LYS A 172 -4.84 -20.57 1.87
C LYS A 172 -5.02 -22.08 1.68
N SER A 173 -4.87 -22.57 0.46
CA SER A 173 -5.05 -23.99 0.16
C SER A 173 -4.01 -24.84 0.90
N LEU A 174 -2.76 -24.37 0.95
CA LEU A 174 -1.70 -24.99 1.75
C LEU A 174 -2.02 -24.98 3.26
N ALA A 175 -2.49 -23.85 3.79
CA ALA A 175 -2.87 -23.75 5.19
C ALA A 175 -4.03 -24.69 5.54
N VAL A 176 -5.04 -24.79 4.68
CA VAL A 176 -6.20 -25.70 4.86
C VAL A 176 -5.76 -27.17 4.81
N ALA A 177 -4.81 -27.53 3.95
CA ALA A 177 -4.21 -28.87 3.95
C ALA A 177 -3.46 -29.16 5.27
N GLY A 178 -2.77 -28.15 5.82
CA GLY A 178 -2.13 -28.20 7.13
C GLY A 178 -3.11 -28.37 8.30
N LEU A 179 -4.30 -27.75 8.23
CA LEU A 179 -5.36 -27.92 9.22
C LEU A 179 -5.84 -29.37 9.38
N ALA A 180 -5.67 -30.21 8.36
CA ALA A 180 -5.98 -31.64 8.47
C ALA A 180 -5.05 -32.38 9.44
N VAL A 181 -3.88 -31.80 9.76
CA VAL A 181 -2.89 -32.35 10.69
C VAL A 181 -3.07 -31.77 12.09
N VAL A 182 -3.15 -30.44 12.20
CA VAL A 182 -3.23 -29.74 13.51
C VAL A 182 -4.64 -29.61 14.06
N GLY A 183 -5.65 -29.97 13.28
CA GLY A 183 -7.06 -29.84 13.63
C GLY A 183 -7.63 -28.44 13.38
N ARG A 184 -8.96 -28.36 13.32
CA ARG A 184 -9.72 -27.12 13.08
C ARG A 184 -10.15 -26.39 14.36
N ASP A 185 -9.87 -26.98 15.51
CA ASP A 185 -10.35 -26.43 16.78
C ASP A 185 -9.69 -25.11 17.12
N ASN A 186 -8.37 -25.01 16.93
CA ASN A 186 -7.56 -23.88 17.36
C ASN A 186 -6.90 -23.12 16.21
N PHE A 187 -7.21 -23.43 14.95
CA PHE A 187 -6.59 -22.77 13.80
C PHE A 187 -7.64 -22.31 12.80
N GLY A 188 -7.63 -21.00 12.53
CA GLY A 188 -8.44 -20.37 11.50
C GLY A 188 -7.56 -19.88 10.35
N VAL A 189 -8.13 -19.72 9.15
CA VAL A 189 -7.41 -19.26 7.96
C VAL A 189 -8.21 -18.20 7.23
N PHE A 190 -7.57 -17.09 6.87
CA PHE A 190 -8.16 -16.04 6.04
C PHE A 190 -7.17 -15.57 4.94
N PRO A 191 -7.56 -15.59 3.66
CA PRO A 191 -6.73 -15.10 2.55
C PRO A 191 -6.83 -13.59 2.37
N LEU A 192 -5.70 -12.92 2.24
CA LEU A 192 -5.61 -11.51 1.86
C LEU A 192 -5.73 -11.35 0.34
N ARG A 193 -6.46 -10.33 -0.11
CA ARG A 193 -6.62 -10.01 -1.55
C ARG A 193 -5.45 -9.19 -2.15
N GLY A 194 -4.23 -9.48 -1.73
CA GLY A 194 -2.99 -8.81 -2.16
C GLY A 194 -2.38 -7.90 -1.10
N LYS A 195 -1.63 -6.89 -1.54
CA LYS A 195 -0.93 -5.95 -0.64
C LYS A 195 -1.92 -5.18 0.24
N LEU A 196 -1.68 -5.20 1.54
CA LEU A 196 -2.52 -4.49 2.50
C LEU A 196 -2.37 -2.96 2.32
N LEU A 197 -3.44 -2.21 2.59
CA LEU A 197 -3.39 -0.75 2.55
C LEU A 197 -2.44 -0.23 3.64
N ASN A 198 -1.48 0.62 3.28
CA ASN A 198 -0.67 1.35 4.27
C ASN A 198 -1.56 2.36 5.03
N VAL A 199 -1.94 2.02 6.26
CA VAL A 199 -2.97 2.73 7.02
C VAL A 199 -2.51 4.07 7.60
N ARG A 200 -1.20 4.26 7.85
CA ARG A 200 -0.66 5.53 8.38
C ARG A 200 -0.89 6.71 7.45
N GLU A 201 -0.92 6.42 6.16
CA GLU A 201 -0.94 7.40 5.07
C GLU A 201 -2.28 7.40 4.33
N ALA A 202 -3.18 6.49 4.72
CA ALA A 202 -4.50 6.38 4.14
C ALA A 202 -5.45 7.40 4.77
N ARG A 203 -6.32 7.97 3.94
CA ARG A 203 -7.43 8.79 4.46
C ARG A 203 -8.41 7.91 5.22
N HIS A 204 -9.06 8.49 6.22
CA HIS A 204 -10.12 7.83 6.99
C HIS A 204 -11.14 7.08 6.11
N ASP A 205 -11.65 7.73 5.06
CA ASP A 205 -12.59 7.10 4.12
C ASP A 205 -12.01 5.91 3.36
N GLN A 206 -10.70 5.91 3.06
CA GLN A 206 -10.04 4.79 2.38
C GLN A 206 -9.93 3.58 3.32
N ILE A 207 -9.58 3.81 4.58
CA ILE A 207 -9.52 2.75 5.61
C ILE A 207 -10.91 2.15 5.81
N MET A 208 -11.94 3.00 5.94
CA MET A 208 -13.32 2.59 6.12
C MET A 208 -13.89 1.77 4.96
N LYS A 209 -13.50 2.08 3.72
CA LYS A 209 -13.92 1.37 2.51
C LYS A 209 -13.09 0.12 2.22
N ASN A 210 -11.95 -0.06 2.87
CA ASN A 210 -11.08 -1.20 2.63
C ASN A 210 -11.62 -2.46 3.30
N GLU A 211 -12.24 -3.35 2.52
CA GLU A 211 -12.84 -4.59 3.02
C GLU A 211 -11.86 -5.48 3.79
N GLU A 212 -10.59 -5.55 3.37
CA GLU A 212 -9.59 -6.43 3.99
C GLU A 212 -9.31 -6.01 5.43
N ILE A 213 -9.09 -4.71 5.68
CA ILE A 213 -8.93 -4.17 7.04
C ILE A 213 -10.17 -4.44 7.87
N GLN A 214 -11.37 -4.21 7.31
CA GLN A 214 -12.62 -4.45 8.05
C GLN A 214 -12.82 -5.93 8.38
N ASN A 215 -12.42 -6.83 7.49
CA ASN A 215 -12.48 -8.27 7.72
C ASN A 215 -11.51 -8.67 8.83
N ILE A 216 -10.24 -8.25 8.78
CA ILE A 216 -9.26 -8.54 9.84
C ILE A 216 -9.77 -8.07 11.20
N LYS A 217 -10.27 -6.82 11.30
CA LYS A 217 -10.86 -6.28 12.53
C LYS A 217 -11.98 -7.15 13.07
N LYS A 218 -12.92 -7.55 12.21
CA LYS A 218 -14.07 -8.39 12.58
C LYS A 218 -13.67 -9.80 12.99
N ILE A 219 -12.76 -10.43 12.24
CA ILE A 219 -12.30 -11.82 12.47
C ILE A 219 -11.54 -11.91 13.80
N MET A 220 -10.66 -10.95 14.05
CA MET A 220 -9.86 -10.88 15.28
C MET A 220 -10.64 -10.30 16.46
N GLY A 221 -11.78 -9.63 16.24
CA GLY A 221 -12.53 -8.98 17.32
C GLY A 221 -11.86 -7.70 17.84
N LEU A 222 -11.13 -6.98 16.98
CA LEU A 222 -10.33 -5.81 17.38
C LEU A 222 -11.20 -4.55 17.51
N GLN A 223 -10.89 -3.74 18.53
CA GLN A 223 -11.65 -2.57 18.96
C GLN A 223 -10.77 -1.33 18.90
N HIS A 224 -11.26 -0.26 18.26
CA HIS A 224 -10.51 0.98 18.04
C HIS A 224 -10.23 1.70 19.36
N ASN A 225 -9.00 2.23 19.49
CA ASN A 225 -8.51 2.91 20.69
C ASN A 225 -8.58 2.04 21.96
N LYS A 226 -8.54 0.72 21.82
CA LYS A 226 -8.41 -0.18 22.97
C LYS A 226 -6.95 -0.54 23.19
N GLU A 227 -6.51 -0.42 24.44
CA GLU A 227 -5.25 -0.98 24.89
C GLU A 227 -5.45 -2.45 25.29
N TYR A 228 -4.60 -3.31 24.74
CA TYR A 228 -4.62 -4.75 24.95
C TYR A 228 -3.45 -5.11 25.86
N SER A 229 -3.74 -5.45 27.11
CA SER A 229 -2.75 -6.00 28.05
C SER A 229 -2.60 -7.52 27.91
N ASN A 230 -3.56 -8.18 27.26
CA ASN A 230 -3.61 -9.62 27.05
C ASN A 230 -4.54 -9.97 25.87
N VAL A 231 -4.60 -11.26 25.56
CA VAL A 231 -5.40 -11.82 24.47
C VAL A 231 -6.80 -12.29 24.90
N SER A 232 -7.27 -11.87 26.07
CA SER A 232 -8.59 -12.32 26.56
C SER A 232 -9.75 -11.72 25.75
N SER A 233 -9.55 -10.55 25.13
CA SER A 233 -10.62 -9.84 24.40
C SER A 233 -10.70 -10.09 22.89
N PRO A 234 -9.59 -10.34 22.16
CA PRO A 234 -9.67 -10.83 20.78
C PRO A 234 -10.36 -12.20 20.66
N ARG A 235 -10.74 -12.56 19.42
CA ARG A 235 -11.27 -13.90 19.07
C ARG A 235 -10.18 -14.96 18.94
N TYR A 236 -8.95 -14.53 18.69
CA TYR A 236 -7.78 -15.38 18.52
C TYR A 236 -6.64 -14.87 19.40
N GLY A 237 -5.92 -15.80 20.03
CA GLY A 237 -4.77 -15.51 20.87
C GLY A 237 -3.50 -15.19 20.08
N ARG A 238 -3.37 -15.74 18.87
CA ARG A 238 -2.23 -15.47 17.99
C ARG A 238 -2.68 -15.10 16.58
N LEU A 239 -1.88 -14.27 15.93
CA LEU A 239 -1.97 -13.92 14.52
C LEU A 239 -0.72 -14.45 13.82
N MET A 240 -0.89 -15.44 12.96
CA MET A 240 0.17 -16.02 12.16
C MET A 240 0.14 -15.46 10.74
N ILE A 241 1.27 -14.98 10.25
CA ILE A 241 1.44 -14.49 8.88
C ILE A 241 2.07 -15.60 8.04
N MET A 242 1.41 -15.96 6.94
CA MET A 242 1.85 -17.01 6.03
C MET A 242 1.84 -16.44 4.60
N THR A 243 2.98 -15.86 4.23
CA THR A 243 3.22 -15.27 2.90
C THR A 243 4.18 -16.13 2.10
N ASP A 244 4.25 -15.87 0.79
CA ASP A 244 5.30 -16.45 -0.02
C ASP A 244 6.68 -16.00 0.52
N GLN A 245 7.68 -16.87 0.41
CA GLN A 245 9.03 -16.61 0.92
C GLN A 245 9.83 -15.84 -0.14
N ASP A 246 9.25 -14.74 -0.58
CA ASP A 246 9.81 -13.78 -1.52
C ASP A 246 9.76 -12.36 -0.96
N HIS A 247 10.31 -11.42 -1.72
CA HIS A 247 10.37 -10.03 -1.31
C HIS A 247 8.99 -9.38 -1.14
N ASP A 248 7.99 -9.71 -1.97
CA ASP A 248 6.67 -9.11 -1.87
C ASP A 248 5.90 -9.65 -0.64
N GLY A 249 6.14 -10.90 -0.25
CA GLY A 249 5.70 -11.49 1.01
C GLY A 249 6.25 -10.74 2.23
N SER A 250 7.55 -10.43 2.26
CA SER A 250 8.16 -9.60 3.32
C SER A 250 7.50 -8.21 3.43
N HIS A 251 7.09 -7.61 2.30
CA HIS A 251 6.36 -6.35 2.32
C HIS A 251 4.95 -6.50 2.92
N ILE A 252 4.24 -7.59 2.63
CA ILE A 252 2.93 -7.88 3.25
C ILE A 252 3.08 -8.04 4.76
N LYS A 253 4.10 -8.77 5.23
CA LYS A 253 4.42 -8.87 6.67
C LYS A 253 4.60 -7.48 7.29
N GLY A 254 5.42 -6.65 6.65
CA GLY A 254 5.69 -5.29 7.11
C GLY A 254 4.44 -4.41 7.15
N LEU A 255 3.54 -4.52 6.14
CA LEU A 255 2.28 -3.78 6.12
C LEU A 255 1.32 -4.22 7.22
N LEU A 256 1.29 -5.51 7.57
CA LEU A 256 0.51 -6.04 8.70
C LEU A 256 1.05 -5.54 10.04
N ILE A 257 2.37 -5.57 10.23
CA ILE A 257 3.04 -5.01 11.41
C ILE A 257 2.71 -3.51 11.52
N ASN A 258 2.82 -2.77 10.43
CA ASN A 258 2.46 -1.36 10.37
C ASN A 258 0.98 -1.09 10.71
N PHE A 259 0.08 -1.95 10.23
CA PHE A 259 -1.35 -1.87 10.54
C PHE A 259 -1.62 -2.06 12.03
N LEU A 260 -0.99 -3.08 12.65
CA LEU A 260 -1.10 -3.35 14.07
C LEU A 260 -0.48 -2.22 14.91
N ASP A 261 0.73 -1.72 14.59
CA ASP A 261 1.34 -0.62 15.35
C ASP A 261 0.53 0.69 15.25
N HIS A 262 -0.11 0.94 14.11
CA HIS A 262 -0.89 2.17 13.93
C HIS A 262 -2.19 2.18 14.75
N PHE A 263 -2.94 1.07 14.76
CA PHE A 263 -4.26 1.01 15.42
C PHE A 263 -4.25 0.32 16.79
N TYR A 264 -3.34 -0.63 16.99
CA TYR A 264 -3.31 -1.56 18.12
C TYR A 264 -1.88 -1.81 18.64
N PRO A 265 -1.07 -0.77 18.90
CA PRO A 265 0.36 -0.94 19.24
C PRO A 265 0.60 -1.85 20.45
N SER A 266 -0.32 -1.84 21.42
CA SER A 266 -0.27 -2.70 22.60
C SER A 266 -0.24 -4.20 22.28
N LEU A 267 -0.77 -4.65 21.12
CA LEU A 267 -0.70 -6.05 20.71
C LEU A 267 0.73 -6.52 20.41
N HIS A 268 1.62 -5.62 19.98
CA HIS A 268 3.03 -5.95 19.75
C HIS A 268 3.82 -6.17 21.04
N LYS A 269 3.29 -5.73 22.18
CA LYS A 269 3.87 -5.96 23.51
C LYS A 269 3.40 -7.25 24.16
N ILE A 270 2.50 -8.00 23.50
CA ILE A 270 2.02 -9.29 23.99
C ILE A 270 2.94 -10.38 23.44
N PRO A 271 3.59 -11.18 24.31
CA PRO A 271 4.44 -12.29 23.88
C PRO A 271 3.71 -13.26 22.95
N GLU A 272 4.41 -13.71 21.91
CA GLU A 272 3.92 -14.69 20.92
C GLU A 272 2.60 -14.32 20.21
N PHE A 273 2.14 -13.07 20.31
CA PHE A 273 0.89 -12.67 19.64
C PHE A 273 1.05 -12.68 18.12
N LEU A 274 2.12 -12.08 17.61
CA LEU A 274 2.43 -12.05 16.19
C LEU A 274 3.45 -13.14 15.87
N VAL A 275 3.15 -13.94 14.86
CA VAL A 275 3.92 -15.11 14.51
C VAL A 275 4.11 -15.16 12.99
N GLU A 276 5.25 -15.64 12.54
CA GLU A 276 5.51 -15.94 11.15
C GLU A 276 5.50 -17.45 10.89
N PHE A 277 4.95 -17.84 9.74
CA PHE A 277 5.13 -19.18 9.19
C PHE A 277 6.17 -19.20 8.06
N VAL A 278 7.32 -19.83 8.32
CA VAL A 278 8.43 -19.95 7.35
C VAL A 278 8.37 -21.27 6.60
N THR A 279 8.69 -21.26 5.31
CA THR A 279 8.84 -22.47 4.50
C THR A 279 10.21 -22.56 3.85
N PRO A 280 10.74 -23.77 3.58
CA PRO A 280 12.00 -23.90 2.85
C PRO A 280 11.90 -23.25 1.47
N ILE A 281 12.94 -22.51 1.09
CA ILE A 281 13.04 -21.88 -0.23
C ILE A 281 13.79 -22.75 -1.24
N VAL A 282 14.67 -23.64 -0.76
CA VAL A 282 15.41 -24.60 -1.59
C VAL A 282 15.37 -25.95 -0.91
N ARG A 283 15.02 -26.98 -1.69
CA ARG A 283 15.15 -28.37 -1.29
C ARG A 283 16.11 -29.07 -2.22
N VAL A 284 17.13 -29.71 -1.65
CA VAL A 284 18.05 -30.57 -2.39
C VAL A 284 17.73 -32.04 -2.11
N THR A 285 17.80 -32.87 -3.16
CA THR A 285 17.54 -34.31 -3.04
C THR A 285 18.67 -35.13 -3.67
N LYS A 286 19.03 -36.23 -3.02
CA LYS A 286 20.01 -37.22 -3.51
C LYS A 286 19.58 -38.61 -3.05
N GLY A 287 19.01 -39.40 -3.95
CA GLY A 287 18.39 -40.68 -3.60
C GLY A 287 17.27 -40.49 -2.57
N SER A 288 17.38 -41.11 -1.41
CA SER A 288 16.44 -40.96 -0.29
C SER A 288 16.72 -39.74 0.61
N GLN A 289 17.89 -39.11 0.48
CA GLN A 289 18.26 -37.97 1.31
C GLN A 289 17.59 -36.68 0.82
N ARG A 290 17.08 -35.89 1.75
CA ARG A 290 16.47 -34.57 1.50
C ARG A 290 17.02 -33.56 2.50
N LYS A 291 17.43 -32.39 2.02
CA LYS A 291 17.78 -31.24 2.87
C LYS A 291 16.99 -30.01 2.43
N ASN A 292 16.52 -29.25 3.41
CA ASN A 292 15.73 -28.04 3.24
C ASN A 292 16.55 -26.85 3.72
N PHE A 293 16.61 -25.79 2.93
CA PHE A 293 17.25 -24.52 3.26
C PHE A 293 16.19 -23.42 3.29
N PHE A 294 16.29 -22.52 4.27
CA PHE A 294 15.31 -21.45 4.49
C PHE A 294 15.81 -20.11 3.96
N THR A 295 17.11 -19.99 3.68
CA THR A 295 17.69 -18.82 3.02
C THR A 295 18.62 -19.21 1.86
N ILE A 296 18.80 -18.30 0.90
CA ILE A 296 19.70 -18.53 -0.24
C ILE A 296 21.16 -18.58 0.25
N PRO A 297 21.63 -17.69 1.14
CA PRO A 297 22.97 -17.77 1.70
C PRO A 297 23.29 -19.11 2.37
N GLU A 298 22.35 -19.70 3.13
CA GLU A 298 22.52 -21.04 3.72
C GLU A 298 22.74 -22.12 2.64
N TYR A 299 21.97 -22.05 1.55
CA TYR A 299 22.09 -22.99 0.44
C TYR A 299 23.41 -22.82 -0.33
N GLU A 300 23.81 -21.59 -0.60
CA GLU A 300 25.08 -21.28 -1.28
C GLU A 300 26.28 -21.75 -0.47
N GLN A 301 26.31 -21.44 0.83
CA GLN A 301 27.35 -21.92 1.74
C GLN A 301 27.39 -23.45 1.80
N TRP A 302 26.23 -24.12 1.75
CA TRP A 302 26.18 -25.58 1.70
C TRP A 302 26.74 -26.13 0.38
N ILE A 303 26.49 -25.49 -0.77
CA ILE A 303 27.06 -25.89 -2.05
C ILE A 303 28.59 -25.79 -2.03
N GLU A 304 29.12 -24.68 -1.52
CA GLU A 304 30.57 -24.41 -1.46
C GLU A 304 31.29 -25.39 -0.52
N SER A 305 30.66 -25.73 0.61
CA SER A 305 31.24 -26.62 1.61
C SER A 305 31.03 -28.12 1.33
N THR A 306 30.20 -28.48 0.34
CA THR A 306 29.86 -29.88 0.03
C THR A 306 30.53 -30.34 -1.27
N PRO A 307 31.58 -31.21 -1.23
CA PRO A 307 32.34 -31.60 -2.42
C PRO A 307 31.54 -32.29 -3.53
N ASP A 308 30.43 -32.93 -3.19
CA ASP A 308 29.55 -33.64 -4.13
C ASP A 308 28.21 -32.95 -4.36
N SER A 309 28.12 -31.64 -4.08
CA SER A 309 26.92 -30.81 -4.27
C SER A 309 26.30 -30.96 -5.67
N LYS A 310 27.12 -31.11 -6.71
CA LYS A 310 26.67 -31.34 -8.10
C LYS A 310 25.85 -32.64 -8.32
N LYS A 311 25.93 -33.60 -7.41
CA LYS A 311 25.15 -34.85 -7.46
C LYS A 311 23.75 -34.71 -6.85
N TRP A 312 23.45 -33.55 -6.28
CA TRP A 312 22.14 -33.26 -5.69
C TRP A 312 21.28 -32.49 -6.69
N THR A 313 20.00 -32.82 -6.73
CA THR A 313 19.01 -32.09 -7.52
C THR A 313 18.36 -31.04 -6.62
N ALA A 314 18.55 -29.76 -6.96
CA ALA A 314 17.92 -28.64 -6.28
C ALA A 314 16.55 -28.32 -6.89
N LYS A 315 15.57 -28.06 -6.02
CA LYS A 315 14.25 -27.53 -6.37
C LYS A 315 14.00 -26.26 -5.56
N TYR A 316 13.66 -25.18 -6.25
CA TYR A 316 13.31 -23.90 -5.65
C TYR A 316 11.80 -23.83 -5.34
N TYR A 317 11.46 -23.27 -4.18
CA TYR A 317 10.11 -23.13 -3.64
C TYR A 317 9.87 -21.65 -3.35
N LYS A 318 9.63 -20.87 -4.41
CA LYS A 318 9.47 -19.41 -4.33
C LYS A 318 8.09 -19.00 -3.82
N GLY A 319 7.05 -19.78 -4.14
CA GLY A 319 5.68 -19.57 -3.65
C GLY A 319 5.15 -20.76 -2.85
N LEU A 320 4.25 -20.49 -1.91
CA LEU A 320 3.58 -21.50 -1.09
C LEU A 320 2.76 -22.46 -1.96
N GLY A 321 2.23 -21.98 -3.09
CA GLY A 321 1.51 -22.81 -4.06
C GLY A 321 2.37 -23.87 -4.78
N THR A 322 3.70 -23.79 -4.71
CA THR A 322 4.63 -24.79 -5.29
C THR A 322 4.79 -26.03 -4.41
N SER A 323 4.40 -25.92 -3.14
CA SER A 323 4.44 -27.03 -2.19
C SER A 323 3.22 -27.95 -2.37
N SER A 324 3.45 -29.25 -2.23
CA SER A 324 2.38 -30.25 -2.28
C SER A 324 1.62 -30.37 -0.96
N ASP A 325 0.45 -30.99 -0.97
CA ASP A 325 -0.28 -31.33 0.27
C ASP A 325 0.57 -32.16 1.25
N ALA A 326 1.46 -33.02 0.73
CA ALA A 326 2.37 -33.80 1.56
C ALA A 326 3.41 -32.90 2.25
N ASP A 327 3.93 -31.90 1.55
CA ASP A 327 4.81 -30.89 2.13
C ASP A 327 4.09 -30.08 3.21
N ALA A 328 2.85 -29.66 2.94
CA ALA A 328 2.02 -28.95 3.90
C ALA A 328 1.83 -29.76 5.19
N ARG A 329 1.50 -31.05 5.06
CA ARG A 329 1.36 -31.94 6.21
C ARG A 329 2.66 -32.10 6.98
N GLU A 330 3.80 -32.18 6.29
CA GLU A 330 5.12 -32.25 6.93
C GLU A 330 5.41 -30.96 7.72
N TYR A 331 5.22 -29.79 7.12
CA TYR A 331 5.49 -28.51 7.77
C TYR A 331 4.63 -28.32 9.03
N PHE A 332 3.34 -28.61 8.92
CA PHE A 332 2.40 -28.51 10.04
C PHE A 332 2.63 -29.58 11.12
N SER A 333 3.17 -30.75 10.76
CA SER A 333 3.59 -31.77 11.75
C SER A 333 4.80 -31.32 12.57
N LYS A 334 5.61 -30.42 12.01
CA LYS A 334 6.81 -29.83 12.61
C LYS A 334 6.61 -28.34 12.89
N MET A 335 5.42 -27.95 13.36
CA MET A 335 5.01 -26.55 13.53
C MET A 335 6.04 -25.72 14.30
N SER A 336 6.65 -26.26 15.36
CA SER A 336 7.67 -25.53 16.14
C SER A 336 8.90 -25.09 15.36
N LYS A 337 9.21 -25.75 14.23
CA LYS A 337 10.30 -25.34 13.33
C LYS A 337 9.87 -24.27 12.33
N HIS A 338 8.60 -24.29 11.94
CA HIS A 338 8.06 -23.41 10.91
C HIS A 338 7.39 -22.16 11.49
N MET A 339 7.11 -22.16 12.79
CA MET A 339 6.38 -21.11 13.48
C MET A 339 7.35 -20.32 14.35
N ILE A 340 7.72 -19.13 13.91
CA ILE A 340 8.66 -18.26 14.62
C ILE A 340 7.91 -17.03 15.14
N PRO A 341 7.79 -16.84 16.46
CA PRO A 341 7.17 -15.64 17.02
C PRO A 341 8.03 -14.40 16.78
N PHE A 342 7.39 -13.24 16.67
CA PHE A 342 8.08 -11.97 16.85
C PHE A 342 8.34 -11.72 18.32
N ALA A 343 9.50 -11.15 18.64
CA ALA A 343 9.81 -10.71 19.99
C ALA A 343 8.83 -9.61 20.44
N THR A 344 8.71 -9.39 21.75
CA THR A 344 7.93 -8.25 22.25
C THR A 344 8.57 -6.94 21.81
N MET A 345 7.76 -6.03 21.27
CA MET A 345 8.27 -4.76 20.75
C MET A 345 8.73 -3.82 21.86
N GLU A 346 9.96 -3.34 21.72
CA GLU A 346 10.51 -2.27 22.56
C GLU A 346 10.16 -0.89 22.01
N ASP A 347 10.10 0.13 22.88
CA ASP A 347 9.65 1.47 22.49
C ASP A 347 10.58 2.13 21.45
N GLU A 348 11.87 1.77 21.45
CA GLU A 348 12.89 2.24 20.50
C GLU A 348 12.73 1.65 19.09
N GLU A 349 11.97 0.56 18.93
CA GLU A 349 11.77 -0.11 17.63
C GLU A 349 10.64 0.53 16.83
N ARG A 350 9.68 1.15 17.50
CA ARG A 350 8.53 1.80 16.86
C ARG A 350 8.92 2.89 15.83
N PRO A 351 9.94 3.75 16.08
CA PRO A 351 10.47 4.66 15.07
C PRO A 351 10.94 3.98 13.77
N LEU A 352 11.38 2.71 13.81
CA LEU A 352 11.78 1.97 12.60
C LEU A 352 10.58 1.62 11.72
N ILE A 353 9.43 1.31 12.32
CA ILE A 353 8.18 1.12 11.56
C ILE A 353 7.79 2.43 10.88
N ASP A 354 7.91 3.54 11.58
CA ASP A 354 7.63 4.86 11.01
C ASP A 354 8.60 5.22 9.88
N LEU A 355 9.90 4.90 10.01
CA LEU A 355 10.90 5.00 8.95
C LEU A 355 10.47 4.22 7.70
N ALA A 356 10.05 2.97 7.86
CA ALA A 356 9.67 2.10 6.75
C ALA A 356 8.38 2.57 6.05
N PHE A 357 7.36 3.01 6.80
CA PHE A 357 6.01 3.19 6.25
C PHE A 357 5.50 4.63 6.15
N SER A 358 6.16 5.63 6.76
CA SER A 358 5.72 7.02 6.64
C SER A 358 6.13 7.66 5.31
N LYS A 359 5.19 8.27 4.58
CA LYS A 359 5.51 8.98 3.32
C LYS A 359 6.44 10.18 3.54
N LYS A 360 6.49 10.73 4.75
CA LYS A 360 7.32 11.90 5.08
C LYS A 360 8.80 11.56 5.23
N LYS A 361 9.14 10.27 5.40
CA LYS A 361 10.49 9.78 5.62
C LYS A 361 11.15 9.23 4.36
N ALA A 362 10.86 9.84 3.21
CA ALA A 362 11.43 9.40 1.93
C ALA A 362 12.95 9.54 1.92
N ASP A 363 13.49 10.67 2.40
CA ASP A 363 14.94 10.88 2.45
C ASP A 363 15.60 10.00 3.52
N ASP A 364 14.99 9.86 4.71
CA ASP A 364 15.49 8.92 5.73
C ASP A 364 15.57 7.48 5.20
N ARG A 365 14.60 7.05 4.38
CA ARG A 365 14.66 5.74 3.71
C ARG A 365 15.80 5.64 2.72
N LYS A 366 16.14 6.71 2.00
CA LYS A 366 17.32 6.70 1.12
C LYS A 366 18.59 6.47 1.92
N ASP A 367 18.73 7.14 3.06
CA ASP A 367 19.88 6.97 3.96
C ASP A 367 19.93 5.56 4.57
N TRP A 368 18.78 5.03 4.97
CA TRP A 368 18.64 3.65 5.42
C TRP A 368 19.07 2.64 4.34
N LEU A 369 18.62 2.81 3.10
CA LEU A 369 19.00 1.93 1.99
C LEU A 369 20.49 2.07 1.62
N ARG A 370 21.11 3.24 1.79
CA ARG A 370 22.56 3.42 1.60
C ARG A 370 23.40 2.61 2.59
N GLN A 371 22.85 2.28 3.75
CA GLN A 371 23.53 1.48 4.77
C GLN A 371 23.41 -0.03 4.51
N PHE A 372 22.60 -0.45 3.54
CA PHE A 372 22.45 -1.85 3.16
C PHE A 372 23.79 -2.47 2.75
N LYS A 373 24.10 -3.64 3.31
CA LYS A 373 25.27 -4.43 2.93
C LYS A 373 24.83 -5.68 2.16
N PRO A 374 25.38 -5.94 0.95
CA PRO A 374 25.13 -7.20 0.25
C PRO A 374 25.44 -8.41 1.13
N GLY A 375 24.61 -9.45 1.03
CA GLY A 375 24.69 -10.64 1.89
C GLY A 375 23.95 -10.50 3.23
N THR A 376 23.25 -9.38 3.48
CA THR A 376 22.32 -9.29 4.62
C THR A 376 21.13 -10.22 4.41
N TYR A 377 20.81 -11.04 5.41
CA TYR A 377 19.61 -11.88 5.45
C TYR A 377 19.11 -12.05 6.89
N LEU A 378 17.84 -12.42 7.05
CA LEU A 378 17.28 -12.80 8.35
C LEU A 378 17.55 -14.29 8.61
N ASP A 379 18.15 -14.60 9.75
CA ASP A 379 18.36 -15.98 10.21
C ASP A 379 17.05 -16.53 10.78
N HIS A 380 16.58 -17.65 10.23
CA HIS A 380 15.34 -18.32 10.65
C HIS A 380 15.58 -19.41 11.69
N ASN A 381 16.82 -19.57 12.18
CA ASN A 381 17.14 -20.45 13.31
C ASN A 381 16.98 -19.75 14.67
N LEU A 382 16.51 -18.50 14.67
CA LEU A 382 16.20 -17.73 15.88
C LEU A 382 14.95 -18.27 16.58
N GLU A 383 14.91 -18.21 17.91
CA GLU A 383 13.72 -18.55 18.70
C GLU A 383 12.62 -17.49 18.54
N GLU A 384 13.00 -16.21 18.44
CA GLU A 384 12.10 -15.09 18.20
C GLU A 384 12.72 -14.10 17.19
N ILE A 385 11.89 -13.37 16.44
CA ILE A 385 12.32 -12.36 15.47
C ILE A 385 12.20 -10.95 16.08
N PRO A 386 13.31 -10.24 16.35
CA PRO A 386 13.26 -8.82 16.73
C PRO A 386 12.69 -7.96 15.59
N TYR A 387 11.88 -6.95 15.91
CA TYR A 387 11.34 -6.04 14.89
C TYR A 387 12.46 -5.27 14.17
N THR A 388 13.53 -4.93 14.90
CA THR A 388 14.74 -4.33 14.34
C THR A 388 15.37 -5.21 13.25
N ASP A 389 15.46 -6.52 13.50
CA ASP A 389 16.04 -7.47 12.56
C ASP A 389 15.12 -7.69 11.35
N PHE A 390 13.82 -7.84 11.57
CA PHE A 390 12.86 -7.92 10.48
C PHE A 390 12.97 -6.71 9.54
N ILE A 391 13.00 -5.48 10.08
CA ILE A 391 13.08 -4.27 9.28
C ILE A 391 14.42 -4.21 8.54
N ASN A 392 15.54 -4.36 9.26
CA ASN A 392 16.87 -4.10 8.72
C ASN A 392 17.52 -5.29 7.99
N LYS A 393 16.95 -6.49 8.07
CA LYS A 393 17.49 -7.70 7.42
C LYS A 393 16.54 -8.37 6.44
N GLU A 394 15.24 -8.11 6.52
CA GLU A 394 14.25 -8.71 5.62
C GLU A 394 13.48 -7.65 4.80
N LEU A 395 12.83 -6.68 5.44
CA LEU A 395 12.06 -5.64 4.75
C LEU A 395 12.96 -4.72 3.88
N ILE A 396 14.21 -4.54 4.28
CA ILE A 396 15.21 -3.83 3.46
C ILE A 396 15.45 -4.52 2.12
N LEU A 397 15.42 -5.86 2.09
CA LEU A 397 15.63 -6.63 0.86
C LEU A 397 14.49 -6.39 -0.13
N PHE A 398 13.26 -6.34 0.36
CA PHE A 398 12.13 -5.91 -0.44
C PHE A 398 12.35 -4.51 -1.02
N SER A 399 12.78 -3.56 -0.20
CA SER A 399 12.96 -2.18 -0.63
C SER A 399 14.06 -2.03 -1.68
N MET A 400 15.15 -2.80 -1.55
CA MET A 400 16.20 -2.88 -2.56
C MET A 400 15.69 -3.53 -3.85
N ALA A 401 14.96 -4.65 -3.75
CA ALA A 401 14.35 -5.32 -4.90
C ALA A 401 13.33 -4.43 -5.63
N ASP A 402 12.55 -3.64 -4.88
CA ASP A 402 11.59 -2.68 -5.42
C ASP A 402 12.29 -1.57 -6.22
N ASN A 403 13.39 -1.04 -5.70
CA ASN A 403 14.21 -0.09 -6.46
C ASN A 403 14.81 -0.70 -7.72
N ILE A 404 15.34 -1.93 -7.64
CA ILE A 404 15.92 -2.64 -8.79
C ILE A 404 14.87 -2.87 -9.90
N ARG A 405 13.64 -3.25 -9.55
CA ARG A 405 12.59 -3.50 -10.54
C ARG A 405 11.93 -2.23 -11.07
N SER A 406 11.92 -1.14 -10.29
CA SER A 406 11.18 0.08 -10.62
C SER A 406 12.03 1.16 -11.28
N ILE A 407 13.33 1.25 -10.95
CA ILE A 407 14.25 2.26 -11.46
C ILE A 407 15.08 1.65 -12.60
N PRO A 408 15.16 2.27 -13.78
CA PRO A 408 15.96 1.75 -14.89
C PRO A 408 17.46 1.87 -14.61
N SER A 409 18.27 1.06 -15.32
CA SER A 409 19.72 1.28 -15.35
C SER A 409 20.05 2.50 -16.20
N VAL A 410 21.05 3.29 -15.77
CA VAL A 410 21.59 4.39 -16.59
C VAL A 410 22.25 3.89 -17.87
N ALA A 411 22.72 2.64 -17.89
CA ALA A 411 23.42 2.06 -19.04
C ALA A 411 22.50 1.86 -20.24
N ASP A 412 21.34 1.22 -20.04
CA ASP A 412 20.41 0.89 -21.12
C ASP A 412 19.05 1.61 -21.05
N GLY A 413 18.77 2.34 -19.96
CA GLY A 413 17.46 2.95 -19.73
C GLY A 413 16.34 1.93 -19.50
N LEU A 414 16.66 0.65 -19.27
CA LEU A 414 15.68 -0.42 -19.10
C LEU A 414 15.59 -0.89 -17.65
N LYS A 415 14.37 -1.26 -17.27
CA LYS A 415 14.06 -2.03 -16.07
C LYS A 415 14.27 -3.52 -16.33
N PRO A 416 14.50 -4.37 -15.31
CA PRO A 416 14.68 -5.81 -15.49
C PRO A 416 13.58 -6.48 -16.32
N GLY A 417 12.30 -6.16 -16.09
CA GLY A 417 11.19 -6.69 -16.88
C GLY A 417 11.28 -6.33 -18.37
N GLN A 418 11.66 -5.10 -18.70
CA GLN A 418 11.87 -4.67 -20.09
C GLN A 418 13.08 -5.38 -20.69
N ARG A 419 14.16 -5.55 -19.92
CA ARG A 419 15.38 -6.25 -20.36
C ARG A 419 15.12 -7.72 -20.67
N LYS A 420 14.32 -8.42 -19.84
CA LYS A 420 13.85 -9.79 -20.10
C LYS A 420 13.06 -9.89 -21.40
N VAL A 421 12.20 -8.90 -21.70
CA VAL A 421 11.47 -8.85 -22.98
C VAL A 421 12.42 -8.73 -24.17
N ILE A 422 13.33 -7.75 -24.14
CA ILE A 422 14.30 -7.53 -25.23
C ILE A 422 15.19 -8.76 -25.41
N TRP A 423 15.72 -9.30 -24.32
CA TRP A 423 16.52 -10.52 -24.33
C TRP A 423 15.77 -11.72 -24.90
N GLY A 424 14.51 -11.93 -24.51
CA GLY A 424 13.70 -13.02 -25.05
C GLY A 424 13.48 -12.87 -26.57
N CYS A 425 13.25 -11.64 -27.04
CA CYS A 425 13.13 -11.36 -28.47
C CYS A 425 14.43 -11.65 -29.23
N PHE A 426 15.58 -11.29 -28.64
CA PHE A 426 16.91 -11.53 -29.20
C PHE A 426 17.25 -13.02 -29.23
N LYS A 427 17.02 -13.74 -28.13
CA LYS A 427 17.23 -15.19 -28.00
C LYS A 427 16.39 -15.98 -29.00
N ARG A 428 15.14 -15.55 -29.24
CA ARG A 428 14.25 -16.15 -30.24
C ARG A 428 14.63 -15.80 -31.68
N ASN A 429 15.50 -14.81 -31.88
CA ASN A 429 15.77 -14.20 -33.19
C ASN A 429 14.46 -13.74 -33.86
N LEU A 430 13.65 -12.97 -33.12
CA LEU A 430 12.30 -12.56 -33.52
C LEU A 430 12.33 -11.53 -34.66
N LYS A 431 12.38 -12.01 -35.91
CA LYS A 431 12.37 -11.20 -37.14
C LYS A 431 11.00 -11.07 -37.82
N LYS A 432 10.03 -11.88 -37.42
CA LYS A 432 8.67 -11.88 -37.95
C LYS A 432 7.70 -11.65 -36.81
N GLU A 433 6.57 -11.05 -37.12
CA GLU A 433 5.52 -10.80 -36.15
C GLU A 433 5.03 -12.05 -35.42
N ILE A 434 4.77 -11.88 -34.13
CA ILE A 434 4.22 -12.90 -33.22
C ILE A 434 3.12 -12.26 -32.38
N LYS A 435 2.09 -13.03 -32.01
CA LYS A 435 1.07 -12.52 -31.08
C LYS A 435 1.70 -12.20 -29.72
N VAL A 436 1.31 -11.09 -29.11
CA VAL A 436 1.85 -10.70 -27.79
C VAL A 436 1.62 -11.80 -26.75
N ALA A 437 0.44 -12.43 -26.73
CA ALA A 437 0.16 -13.54 -25.82
C ALA A 437 1.11 -14.75 -26.00
N GLN A 438 1.56 -15.03 -27.22
CA GLN A 438 2.52 -16.11 -27.48
C GLN A 438 3.94 -15.71 -27.06
N LEU A 439 4.31 -14.44 -27.28
CA LEU A 439 5.59 -13.91 -26.84
C LEU A 439 5.71 -13.90 -25.31
N VAL A 440 4.63 -13.56 -24.60
CA VAL A 440 4.53 -13.64 -23.14
C VAL A 440 4.86 -15.05 -22.66
N GLY A 441 4.19 -16.08 -23.20
CA GLY A 441 4.47 -17.48 -22.82
C GLY A 441 5.92 -17.89 -23.06
N TYR A 442 6.50 -17.49 -24.20
CA TYR A 442 7.90 -17.76 -24.51
C TYR A 442 8.88 -17.11 -23.53
N ILE A 443 8.70 -15.81 -23.22
CA ILE A 443 9.59 -15.08 -22.31
C ILE A 443 9.43 -15.63 -20.88
N SER A 444 8.22 -15.90 -20.42
CA SER A 444 7.97 -16.48 -19.10
C SER A 444 8.74 -17.78 -18.90
N GLU A 445 8.74 -18.66 -19.90
CA GLU A 445 9.46 -19.92 -19.87
C GLU A 445 10.98 -19.75 -19.89
N HIS A 446 11.50 -18.84 -20.73
CA HIS A 446 12.93 -18.79 -21.04
C HIS A 446 13.74 -17.80 -20.20
N ALA A 447 13.10 -16.79 -19.60
CA ALA A 447 13.75 -15.68 -18.89
C ALA A 447 13.56 -15.74 -17.37
N ALA A 448 13.03 -16.86 -16.84
CA ALA A 448 12.70 -17.02 -15.42
C ALA A 448 11.88 -15.81 -14.90
N TYR A 449 10.79 -15.47 -15.58
CA TYR A 449 9.96 -14.33 -15.19
C TYR A 449 8.96 -14.76 -14.10
N HIS A 450 9.21 -14.35 -12.85
CA HIS A 450 8.44 -14.81 -11.69
C HIS A 450 7.15 -14.02 -11.41
N HIS A 451 6.89 -12.93 -12.16
CA HIS A 451 5.68 -12.14 -11.97
C HIS A 451 4.57 -12.56 -12.93
N GLY A 452 3.35 -12.07 -12.69
CA GLY A 452 2.20 -12.42 -13.51
C GLY A 452 2.35 -12.02 -14.99
N GLU A 453 1.87 -12.89 -15.88
CA GLU A 453 1.87 -12.71 -17.34
C GLU A 453 1.24 -11.40 -17.82
N ALA A 454 0.24 -10.89 -17.08
CA ALA A 454 -0.39 -9.61 -17.38
C ALA A 454 0.59 -8.43 -17.30
N SER A 455 1.51 -8.45 -16.32
CA SER A 455 2.56 -7.43 -16.17
C SER A 455 3.57 -7.51 -17.33
N LEU A 456 3.91 -8.73 -17.75
CA LEU A 456 4.80 -8.95 -18.88
C LEU A 456 4.16 -8.48 -20.21
N ALA A 457 2.88 -8.78 -20.42
CA ALA A 457 2.12 -8.31 -21.57
C ALA A 457 2.07 -6.77 -21.61
N ALA A 458 1.78 -6.12 -20.48
CA ALA A 458 1.80 -4.66 -20.39
C ALA A 458 3.19 -4.09 -20.69
N THR A 459 4.26 -4.75 -20.24
CA THR A 459 5.65 -4.36 -20.54
C THR A 459 5.93 -4.40 -22.04
N ILE A 460 5.54 -5.49 -22.73
CA ILE A 460 5.68 -5.63 -24.19
C ILE A 460 4.90 -4.53 -24.92
N ILE A 461 3.65 -4.28 -24.52
CA ILE A 461 2.80 -3.25 -25.12
C ILE A 461 3.42 -1.87 -24.96
N ASN A 462 3.86 -1.52 -23.76
CA ASN A 462 4.49 -0.22 -23.50
C ASN A 462 5.80 -0.03 -24.28
N LEU A 463 6.58 -1.09 -24.49
CA LEU A 463 7.80 -1.03 -25.34
C LEU A 463 7.48 -0.84 -26.83
N ALA A 464 6.26 -1.15 -27.26
CA ALA A 464 5.82 -1.06 -28.65
C ALA A 464 5.07 0.23 -28.99
N GLN A 465 4.39 0.84 -28.03
CA GLN A 465 3.54 2.02 -28.22
C GLN A 465 4.26 3.17 -28.96
N ASN A 466 3.61 3.74 -29.97
CA ASN A 466 4.16 4.77 -30.86
C ASN A 466 3.28 6.04 -30.98
N TYR A 467 2.34 6.28 -30.06
CA TYR A 467 1.54 7.50 -30.08
C TYR A 467 2.38 8.70 -29.60
N VAL A 468 1.99 9.92 -29.98
CA VAL A 468 2.71 11.14 -29.57
C VAL A 468 2.74 11.25 -28.04
N GLY A 469 3.95 11.19 -27.46
CA GLY A 469 4.17 11.20 -26.02
C GLY A 469 4.41 9.83 -25.38
N SER A 470 4.49 8.74 -26.15
CA SER A 470 4.98 7.44 -25.66
C SER A 470 6.51 7.32 -25.80
N ASN A 471 7.01 6.41 -26.63
CA ASN A 471 8.43 6.19 -26.86
C ASN A 471 8.90 7.04 -28.06
N ASN A 472 9.99 7.78 -27.88
CA ASN A 472 10.65 8.44 -29.01
C ASN A 472 11.27 7.40 -29.96
N ILE A 473 11.77 6.29 -29.42
CA ILE A 473 12.17 5.09 -30.16
C ILE A 473 11.52 3.88 -29.50
N ASN A 474 10.47 3.34 -30.12
CA ASN A 474 9.86 2.08 -29.72
C ASN A 474 10.79 0.90 -30.04
N LEU A 475 11.10 0.08 -29.03
CA LEU A 475 12.01 -1.06 -29.20
C LEU A 475 11.34 -2.27 -29.84
N LEU A 476 10.00 -2.28 -29.84
CA LEU A 476 9.16 -3.28 -30.47
C LEU A 476 8.18 -2.62 -31.44
N MET A 477 7.73 -3.32 -32.47
CA MET A 477 6.76 -2.78 -33.44
C MET A 477 5.31 -2.95 -32.94
N PRO A 478 4.47 -1.90 -33.03
CA PRO A 478 3.06 -1.96 -32.62
C PRO A 478 2.15 -2.49 -33.74
N ASN A 479 2.26 -3.79 -34.08
CA ASN A 479 1.47 -4.39 -35.17
C ASN A 479 0.04 -4.70 -34.69
N GLY A 480 -0.88 -3.75 -34.90
CA GLY A 480 -2.28 -3.82 -34.46
C GLY A 480 -2.65 -2.60 -33.64
N GLN A 481 -3.69 -2.72 -32.80
CA GLN A 481 -4.16 -1.61 -31.97
C GLN A 481 -3.43 -1.58 -30.61
N TYR A 482 -2.34 -0.81 -30.50
CA TYR A 482 -1.53 -0.65 -29.29
C TYR A 482 -1.97 0.51 -28.38
N GLY A 483 -3.15 1.06 -28.66
CA GLY A 483 -3.73 2.16 -27.92
C GLY A 483 -3.33 3.51 -28.51
N THR A 484 -4.01 4.55 -28.07
CA THR A 484 -3.91 5.89 -28.62
C THR A 484 -3.58 6.90 -27.53
N ARG A 485 -3.25 8.12 -27.96
CA ARG A 485 -2.97 9.23 -27.05
C ARG A 485 -4.17 9.59 -26.17
N ASP A 486 -5.40 9.35 -26.65
CA ASP A 486 -6.64 9.74 -25.94
C ASP A 486 -6.71 9.16 -24.52
N GLN A 487 -6.29 7.91 -24.35
CA GLN A 487 -6.25 7.24 -23.05
C GLN A 487 -4.82 6.93 -22.58
N GLY A 488 -3.81 7.56 -23.17
CA GLY A 488 -2.40 7.27 -22.87
C GLY A 488 -2.03 5.81 -23.10
N GLY A 489 -2.56 5.21 -24.16
CA GLY A 489 -2.31 3.83 -24.55
C GLY A 489 -3.12 2.76 -23.79
N LYS A 490 -3.95 3.14 -22.81
CA LYS A 490 -4.79 2.19 -22.03
C LYS A 490 -5.91 1.55 -22.85
N ASP A 491 -6.23 2.13 -23.99
CA ASP A 491 -7.19 1.66 -24.99
C ASP A 491 -6.58 0.65 -25.98
N HIS A 492 -5.41 0.08 -25.67
CA HIS A 492 -4.83 -1.01 -26.44
C HIS A 492 -5.75 -2.23 -26.50
N ALA A 493 -5.71 -2.97 -27.60
CA ALA A 493 -6.44 -4.22 -27.73
C ALA A 493 -5.81 -5.32 -26.86
N SER A 494 -6.57 -6.38 -26.59
CA SER A 494 -6.10 -7.52 -25.79
C SER A 494 -4.84 -8.14 -26.40
N PRO A 495 -3.86 -8.60 -25.58
CA PRO A 495 -2.65 -9.30 -26.04
C PRO A 495 -2.90 -10.51 -26.97
N ARG A 496 -4.12 -11.03 -27.00
CA ARG A 496 -4.55 -12.15 -27.87
C ARG A 496 -4.76 -11.74 -29.33
N TYR A 497 -4.98 -10.46 -29.60
CA TYR A 497 -5.33 -9.92 -30.92
C TYR A 497 -4.21 -9.10 -31.58
N ILE A 498 -3.26 -8.61 -30.80
CA ILE A 498 -2.17 -7.76 -31.29
C ILE A 498 -0.88 -8.54 -31.47
N PHE A 499 -0.07 -8.10 -32.42
CA PHE A 499 1.19 -8.72 -32.82
C PHE A 499 2.35 -7.76 -32.59
N THR A 500 3.55 -8.30 -32.43
CA THR A 500 4.77 -7.49 -32.30
C THR A 500 5.96 -8.20 -32.91
N GLU A 501 7.01 -7.45 -33.18
CA GLU A 501 8.33 -7.92 -33.58
C GLU A 501 9.39 -6.92 -33.11
N VAL A 502 10.67 -7.30 -33.21
CA VAL A 502 11.77 -6.38 -32.87
C VAL A 502 11.80 -5.24 -33.87
N SER A 503 11.79 -4.00 -33.38
CA SER A 503 11.98 -2.83 -34.25
C SER A 503 13.35 -2.93 -34.94
N PRO A 504 13.45 -2.64 -36.26
CA PRO A 504 14.73 -2.66 -36.97
C PRO A 504 15.81 -1.82 -36.29
N LEU A 505 15.41 -0.72 -35.63
CA LEU A 505 16.30 0.16 -34.89
C LEU A 505 16.89 -0.50 -33.64
N THR A 506 16.18 -1.43 -33.00
CA THR A 506 16.59 -2.02 -31.71
C THR A 506 17.90 -2.80 -31.81
N ARG A 507 18.12 -3.54 -32.90
CA ARG A 507 19.41 -4.25 -33.12
C ARG A 507 20.50 -3.36 -33.68
N MET A 508 20.17 -2.19 -34.24
CA MET A 508 21.16 -1.17 -34.54
C MET A 508 21.62 -0.46 -33.26
N ILE A 509 20.69 -0.25 -32.33
CA ILE A 509 20.95 0.41 -31.06
C ILE A 509 21.72 -0.52 -30.10
N CYS A 510 21.26 -1.76 -29.93
CA CYS A 510 21.93 -2.81 -29.18
C CYS A 510 22.61 -3.78 -30.15
N HIS A 511 23.88 -3.50 -30.47
CA HIS A 511 24.59 -4.17 -31.55
C HIS A 511 24.82 -5.66 -31.23
N PRO A 512 24.59 -6.60 -32.17
CA PRO A 512 24.77 -8.03 -31.91
C PRO A 512 26.20 -8.45 -31.54
N GLU A 513 27.21 -7.69 -31.97
CA GLU A 513 28.62 -7.97 -31.65
C GLU A 513 28.94 -7.72 -30.18
N ASP A 514 28.10 -6.98 -29.46
CA ASP A 514 28.26 -6.75 -28.02
C ASP A 514 27.73 -7.95 -27.21
N ASP A 515 26.80 -8.75 -27.75
CA ASP A 515 26.12 -9.85 -27.04
C ASP A 515 27.09 -10.82 -26.31
N PRO A 516 28.28 -11.18 -26.84
CA PRO A 516 29.26 -12.03 -26.14
C PRO A 516 30.01 -11.32 -24.99
N LEU A 517 30.08 -9.98 -25.01
CA LEU A 517 30.77 -9.16 -24.02
C LEU A 517 29.90 -8.85 -22.80
N LEU A 518 28.58 -8.93 -22.96
CA LEU A 518 27.64 -8.62 -21.88
C LEU A 518 27.73 -9.67 -20.76
N LYS A 519 27.85 -9.18 -19.52
CA LYS A 519 27.82 -10.04 -18.34
C LYS A 519 26.43 -10.63 -18.16
N ARG A 520 26.35 -11.96 -18.30
CA ARG A 520 25.08 -12.71 -18.17
C ARG A 520 24.74 -12.98 -16.72
N GLN A 521 23.44 -12.96 -16.43
CA GLN A 521 22.92 -13.37 -15.12
C GLN A 521 22.40 -14.80 -15.17
N THR A 522 22.29 -15.41 -13.98
CA THR A 522 21.73 -16.73 -13.78
C THR A 522 20.59 -16.64 -12.77
N ASP A 523 19.44 -17.22 -13.08
CA ASP A 523 18.29 -17.36 -12.18
C ASP A 523 17.74 -18.78 -12.30
N ASP A 524 17.49 -19.46 -11.17
CA ASP A 524 17.13 -20.88 -11.10
C ASP A 524 18.07 -21.81 -11.90
N ASN A 525 19.38 -21.52 -11.90
CA ASN A 525 20.41 -22.19 -12.71
C ASN A 525 20.22 -22.06 -14.24
N LEU A 526 19.31 -21.19 -14.69
CA LEU A 526 19.10 -20.86 -16.10
C LEU A 526 19.84 -19.56 -16.43
N LEU A 527 20.50 -19.55 -17.58
CA LEU A 527 21.04 -18.31 -18.15
C LEU A 527 19.89 -17.41 -18.60
N VAL A 528 19.84 -16.21 -18.00
CA VAL A 528 18.82 -15.21 -18.28
C VAL A 528 19.43 -13.97 -18.96
N GLU A 529 18.76 -12.83 -18.90
CA GLU A 529 19.21 -11.57 -19.49
C GLU A 529 20.58 -11.11 -18.96
N PRO A 530 21.32 -10.29 -19.72
CA PRO A 530 22.51 -9.62 -19.19
C PRO A 530 22.15 -8.60 -18.10
N GLU A 531 23.13 -8.18 -17.30
CA GLU A 531 22.92 -7.15 -16.27
C GLU A 531 22.37 -5.85 -16.88
N TRP A 532 22.92 -5.46 -18.03
CA TRP A 532 22.43 -4.38 -18.89
C TRP A 532 22.90 -4.60 -20.32
N TYR A 533 22.20 -3.98 -21.27
CA TYR A 533 22.72 -3.76 -22.62
C TYR A 533 23.58 -2.50 -22.66
N MET A 534 24.33 -2.32 -23.74
CA MET A 534 25.09 -1.09 -23.98
C MET A 534 24.63 -0.42 -25.29
N PRO A 535 23.47 0.26 -25.28
CA PRO A 535 22.97 0.89 -26.48
C PRO A 535 23.89 2.03 -26.94
N ILE A 536 24.09 2.17 -28.26
CA ILE A 536 24.89 3.28 -28.82
C ILE A 536 24.28 4.67 -28.57
N LEU A 537 22.99 4.72 -28.21
CA LEU A 537 22.28 5.92 -27.79
C LEU A 537 21.85 5.79 -26.33
N PRO A 538 21.92 6.87 -25.52
CA PRO A 538 21.47 6.86 -24.13
C PRO A 538 19.94 6.79 -24.07
N LEU A 539 19.39 5.57 -24.12
CA LEU A 539 17.95 5.34 -24.18
C LEU A 539 17.18 5.95 -23.01
N VAL A 540 17.80 6.07 -21.84
CA VAL A 540 17.21 6.76 -20.67
C VAL A 540 16.91 8.24 -20.96
N LEU A 541 17.71 8.91 -21.81
CA LEU A 541 17.47 10.29 -22.24
C LEU A 541 16.52 10.33 -23.43
N VAL A 542 16.60 9.34 -24.33
CA VAL A 542 15.78 9.29 -25.54
C VAL A 542 14.32 8.99 -25.19
N ASN A 543 14.05 7.92 -24.46
CA ASN A 543 12.68 7.49 -24.12
C ASN A 543 12.21 7.99 -22.77
N GLY A 544 13.11 8.48 -21.92
CA GLY A 544 12.80 8.74 -20.52
C GLY A 544 12.53 7.45 -19.75
N ALA A 545 12.20 7.60 -18.47
CA ALA A 545 11.67 6.53 -17.66
C ALA A 545 10.81 7.10 -16.55
N ASP A 546 9.78 6.35 -16.18
CA ASP A 546 8.93 6.63 -15.03
C ASP A 546 8.87 5.39 -14.16
N GLY A 547 9.06 5.55 -12.85
CA GLY A 547 9.14 4.47 -11.88
C GLY A 547 9.09 5.00 -10.47
N ILE A 548 8.36 4.30 -9.61
CA ILE A 548 8.23 4.62 -8.19
C ILE A 548 8.94 3.50 -7.43
N GLY A 549 9.96 3.86 -6.65
CA GLY A 549 10.71 2.92 -5.83
C GLY A 549 10.67 3.31 -4.36
N THR A 550 11.14 2.43 -3.47
CA THR A 550 11.30 2.79 -2.06
C THR A 550 12.27 3.96 -1.90
N GLY A 551 11.69 5.12 -1.60
CA GLY A 551 12.42 6.38 -1.40
C GLY A 551 12.51 7.28 -2.63
N TRP A 552 12.05 6.84 -3.82
CA TRP A 552 12.19 7.58 -5.08
C TRP A 552 10.88 7.73 -5.85
#